data_AF-A0A7G2SDQ7-F1
#
_entry.id   AF-A0A7G2SDQ7-F1
#
_cell.length_a   1.000
_cell.length_b   1.000
_cell.length_c   1.000
_cell.angle_alpha   90.00
_cell.angle_beta   90.00
_cell.angle_gamma   90.00
#
_symmetry.space_group_name_H-M   'P 1'
#
loop_
_entity.id
_entity.type
_entity.pdbx_description
1 polymer ?
#
loop_
_entity_poly.entity_id
_entity_poly.type
_entity_poly.pdbx_seq_one_letter_code
_entity_poly.pdbx_strand_id
1 'polypeptide(L)'
;MKNGKIAILAATLVCVGSLAACQSTPTPKEPPRPMMDGSPDKPFMKRHHLTPEQRAEMQQRHAERQAEFAQIQQACAGKTVGQSVQISIKDKTIDGTCELRFKPNQDNERPMAPPAP
;
A
#
# COMPACT_ATOMS: atom_id res chain seq x y z
N MET A 1 -43.16 39.51 -33.56
CA MET A 1 -42.94 40.58 -32.58
C MET A 1 -41.70 40.23 -31.76
N LYS A 2 -40.77 41.19 -31.66
CA LYS A 2 -39.66 41.34 -30.69
C LYS A 2 -38.70 40.16 -30.49
N ASN A 3 -37.45 40.21 -30.95
CA ASN A 3 -36.31 41.10 -30.65
C ASN A 3 -35.48 40.65 -29.43
N GLY A 4 -34.17 40.51 -29.66
CA GLY A 4 -33.11 40.72 -28.66
C GLY A 4 -32.41 39.43 -28.25
N LYS A 5 -31.22 39.09 -28.79
CA LYS A 5 -29.88 39.63 -28.48
C LYS A 5 -29.51 39.46 -27.00
N ILE A 6 -28.43 38.73 -26.72
CA ILE A 6 -27.20 39.22 -26.06
C ILE A 6 -26.20 38.05 -26.02
N ALA A 7 -25.04 38.28 -26.62
CA ALA A 7 -23.85 37.46 -26.48
C ALA A 7 -23.19 37.77 -25.14
N ILE A 8 -22.67 36.75 -24.44
CA ILE A 8 -21.66 36.97 -23.40
C ILE A 8 -20.39 36.24 -23.85
N LEU A 9 -19.44 37.07 -24.28
CA LEU A 9 -18.06 36.73 -24.59
C LEU A 9 -17.28 36.44 -23.29
N ALA A 10 -16.24 35.63 -23.48
CA ALA A 10 -15.32 35.07 -22.52
C ALA A 10 -14.75 36.04 -21.47
N ALA A 11 -14.40 35.48 -20.31
CA ALA A 11 -13.21 35.89 -19.57
C ALA A 11 -12.63 34.68 -18.84
N THR A 12 -11.69 33.99 -19.49
CA THR A 12 -10.72 33.14 -18.80
C THR A 12 -9.98 34.02 -17.79
N LEU A 13 -10.22 33.81 -16.50
CA LEU A 13 -9.41 34.41 -15.45
C LEU A 13 -8.01 33.81 -15.56
N VAL A 14 -7.10 34.62 -16.10
CA VAL A 14 -5.67 34.38 -16.17
C VAL A 14 -5.16 34.21 -14.74
N CYS A 15 -4.61 33.03 -14.45
CA CYS A 15 -3.90 32.76 -13.21
C CYS A 15 -2.70 33.71 -13.10
N VAL A 16 -2.77 34.68 -12.20
CA VAL A 16 -1.60 35.38 -11.65
C VAL A 16 -1.77 35.43 -10.14
N GLY A 17 -1.35 34.34 -9.50
CA GLY A 17 -1.14 34.25 -8.07
C GLY A 17 0.22 33.61 -7.88
N SER A 18 1.19 34.41 -7.45
CA SER A 18 2.60 34.07 -7.27
C SER A 18 2.79 32.70 -6.63
N LEU A 19 3.66 31.87 -7.22
CA LEU A 19 4.35 30.81 -6.52
C LEU A 19 5.07 31.47 -5.35
N ALA A 20 4.41 31.53 -4.18
CA ALA A 20 5.13 31.68 -2.94
C ALA A 20 6.18 30.57 -2.97
N ALA A 21 7.45 30.97 -2.98
CA ALA A 21 8.56 30.04 -2.96
C ALA A 21 8.24 28.98 -1.92
N CYS A 22 8.37 27.70 -2.29
CA CYS A 22 8.51 26.64 -1.32
C CYS A 22 9.79 26.97 -0.56
N GLN A 23 9.67 27.78 0.50
CA GLN A 23 10.70 27.90 1.49
C GLN A 23 10.74 26.52 2.11
N SER A 24 11.66 25.70 1.59
CA SER A 24 12.02 24.41 2.13
C SER A 24 12.45 24.65 3.56
N THR A 25 11.50 24.59 4.48
CA THR A 25 11.81 24.36 5.88
C THR A 25 12.62 23.07 5.91
N PRO A 26 13.85 23.08 6.45
CA PRO A 26 14.53 21.82 6.68
C PRO A 26 13.62 21.01 7.58
N THR A 27 13.18 19.86 7.07
CA THR A 27 12.48 18.87 7.87
C THR A 27 13.30 18.64 9.14
N PRO A 28 12.70 18.77 10.34
CA PRO A 28 13.33 18.25 11.54
C PRO A 28 13.72 16.81 11.23
N LYS A 29 15.02 16.53 11.33
CA LYS A 29 15.60 15.20 11.12
C LYS A 29 14.71 14.22 11.89
N GLU A 30 13.94 13.41 11.17
CA GLU A 30 13.13 12.37 11.80
C GLU A 30 14.07 11.61 12.74
N PRO A 31 13.72 11.44 14.03
CA PRO A 31 14.51 10.60 14.90
C PRO A 31 14.64 9.25 14.16
N PRO A 32 15.85 8.68 14.08
CA PRO A 32 16.04 7.42 13.39
C PRO A 32 14.99 6.45 13.93
N ARG A 33 14.14 5.92 13.02
CA ARG A 33 13.23 4.83 13.38
C ARG A 33 14.08 3.82 14.15
N PRO A 34 13.70 3.42 15.37
CA PRO A 34 14.50 2.49 16.14
C PRO A 34 14.65 1.23 15.31
N MET A 35 15.79 1.09 14.65
CA MET A 35 16.22 -0.14 14.03
C MET A 35 16.35 -1.08 15.21
N MET A 36 15.57 -2.16 15.19
CA MET A 36 15.61 -3.18 16.23
C MET A 36 17.06 -3.67 16.30
N ASP A 37 17.79 -3.27 17.34
CA ASP A 37 19.17 -3.67 17.53
C ASP A 37 19.17 -5.17 17.75
N GLY A 38 19.73 -5.90 16.79
CA GLY A 38 20.03 -7.31 16.94
C GLY A 38 21.18 -7.49 17.92
N SER A 39 21.01 -7.05 19.16
CA SER A 39 21.92 -7.36 20.26
C SER A 39 21.78 -8.86 20.57
N PRO A 40 22.84 -9.68 20.44
CA PRO A 40 22.78 -11.13 20.64
C PRO A 40 22.41 -11.55 22.07
N ASP A 41 22.44 -10.61 23.03
CA ASP A 41 22.14 -10.85 24.45
C ASP A 41 20.69 -10.57 24.87
N LYS A 42 19.79 -10.22 23.93
CA LYS A 42 18.37 -10.06 24.28
C LYS A 42 17.70 -11.44 24.34
N PRO A 43 17.10 -11.84 25.48
CA PRO A 43 16.42 -13.13 25.58
C PRO A 43 15.38 -13.20 24.46
N PHE A 44 15.45 -14.27 23.66
CA PHE A 44 14.43 -14.64 22.67
C PHE A 44 13.06 -14.29 23.23
N MET A 45 12.35 -13.37 22.55
CA MET A 45 11.00 -12.95 22.94
C MET A 45 10.22 -14.19 23.37
N LYS A 46 9.84 -14.27 24.65
CA LYS A 46 9.08 -15.40 25.18
C LYS A 46 7.95 -15.66 24.20
N ARG A 47 7.90 -16.87 23.64
CA ARG A 47 6.82 -17.30 22.74
C ARG A 47 5.52 -17.11 23.52
N HIS A 48 4.82 -16.00 23.31
CA HIS A 48 3.53 -15.80 23.95
C HIS A 48 2.63 -16.92 23.44
N HIS A 49 2.29 -17.86 24.32
CA HIS A 49 1.36 -18.92 24.00
C HIS A 49 0.00 -18.27 23.79
N LEU A 50 -0.40 -18.16 22.52
CA LEU A 50 -1.74 -17.70 22.15
C LEU A 50 -2.77 -18.59 22.84
N THR A 51 -3.79 -17.98 23.43
CA THR A 51 -4.96 -18.74 23.90
C THR A 51 -5.65 -19.40 22.70
N PRO A 52 -6.46 -20.46 22.92
CA PRO A 52 -7.23 -21.09 21.84
C PRO A 52 -8.09 -20.08 21.06
N GLU A 53 -8.75 -19.17 21.77
CA GLU A 53 -9.55 -18.08 21.20
C GLU A 53 -8.72 -17.15 20.32
N GLN A 54 -7.57 -16.69 20.81
CA GLN A 54 -6.67 -15.83 20.04
C GLN A 54 -6.14 -16.52 18.79
N ARG A 55 -5.89 -17.84 18.86
CA ARG A 55 -5.47 -18.63 17.71
C ARG A 55 -6.60 -18.73 16.67
N ALA A 56 -7.84 -18.95 17.11
CA ALA A 56 -8.99 -19.02 16.22
C ALA A 56 -9.24 -17.68 15.50
N GLU A 57 -9.21 -16.56 16.23
CA GLU A 57 -9.36 -15.22 15.64
C GLU A 57 -8.24 -14.94 14.62
N MET A 58 -6.99 -15.28 14.96
CA MET A 58 -5.86 -15.13 14.05
C MET A 58 -6.05 -15.96 12.77
N GLN A 59 -6.51 -17.21 12.88
CA GLN A 59 -6.78 -18.08 11.74
C GLN A 59 -7.88 -17.51 10.84
N GLN A 60 -8.97 -17.02 11.43
CA GLN A 60 -10.05 -16.37 10.68
C GLN A 60 -9.53 -15.14 9.93
N ARG A 61 -8.81 -14.25 10.62
CA ARG A 61 -8.19 -13.05 10.01
C ARG A 61 -7.15 -13.38 8.94
N HIS A 62 -6.51 -14.55 9.03
CA HIS A 62 -5.59 -15.03 8.01
C HIS A 62 -6.33 -15.53 6.78
N ALA A 63 -7.37 -16.35 6.97
CA ALA A 63 -8.18 -16.87 5.87
C ALA A 63 -8.86 -15.73 5.09
N GLU A 64 -9.42 -14.76 5.82
CA GLU A 64 -10.03 -13.57 5.24
C GLU A 64 -9.03 -12.79 4.37
N ARG A 65 -7.85 -12.44 4.92
CA ARG A 65 -6.79 -11.77 4.15
C ARG A 65 -6.34 -12.57 2.95
N GLN A 66 -6.20 -13.89 3.07
CA GLN A 66 -5.81 -14.72 1.93
C GLN A 66 -6.84 -14.65 0.80
N ALA A 67 -8.13 -14.69 1.12
CA ALA A 67 -9.20 -14.56 0.14
C ALA A 67 -9.18 -13.19 -0.55
N GLU A 68 -8.98 -12.11 0.21
CA GLU A 68 -8.84 -10.76 -0.34
C GLU A 68 -7.63 -10.66 -1.30
N PHE A 69 -6.46 -11.14 -0.87
CA PHE A 69 -5.25 -11.12 -1.70
C PHE A 69 -5.38 -11.98 -2.96
N ALA A 70 -6.12 -13.09 -2.91
CA ALA A 70 -6.40 -13.90 -4.08
C ALA A 70 -7.22 -13.12 -5.12
N GLN A 71 -8.26 -12.39 -4.68
CA GLN A 71 -9.07 -11.55 -5.58
C GLN A 71 -8.23 -10.44 -6.24
N ILE A 72 -7.35 -9.78 -5.47
CA ILE A 72 -6.41 -8.78 -6.01
C ILE A 72 -5.53 -9.38 -7.10
N GLN A 73 -4.92 -10.55 -6.83
CA GLN A 73 -4.04 -11.21 -7.79
C GLN A 73 -4.80 -11.62 -9.06
N GLN A 74 -6.03 -12.12 -8.90
CA GLN A 74 -6.86 -12.56 -10.02
C GLN A 74 -7.26 -11.38 -10.93
N ALA A 75 -7.46 -10.19 -10.38
CA ALA A 75 -7.75 -9.00 -11.19
C ALA A 75 -6.62 -8.64 -12.16
N CYS A 76 -5.37 -9.02 -11.84
CA CYS A 76 -4.21 -8.84 -12.70
C CYS A 76 -3.91 -10.02 -13.63
N ALA A 77 -4.66 -11.13 -13.54
CA ALA A 77 -4.46 -12.27 -14.42
C ALA A 77 -4.79 -11.89 -15.88
N GLY A 78 -3.82 -12.07 -16.78
CA GLY A 78 -3.95 -11.71 -18.21
C GLY A 78 -3.93 -10.20 -18.50
N LYS A 79 -3.64 -9.36 -17.50
CA LYS A 79 -3.44 -7.92 -17.67
C LYS A 79 -1.97 -7.61 -17.94
N THR A 80 -1.69 -6.51 -18.65
CA THR A 80 -0.32 -6.06 -18.87
C THR A 80 0.22 -5.31 -17.65
N VAL A 81 1.54 -5.29 -17.50
CA VAL A 81 2.20 -4.47 -16.48
C VAL A 81 1.86 -3.00 -16.73
N GLY A 82 1.48 -2.27 -15.68
CA GLY A 82 1.05 -0.87 -15.77
C GLY A 82 -0.43 -0.69 -16.12
N GLN A 83 -1.19 -1.76 -16.35
CA GLN A 83 -2.62 -1.64 -16.64
C GLN A 83 -3.42 -1.33 -15.37
N SER A 84 -4.27 -0.31 -15.44
CA SER A 84 -5.20 0.04 -14.37
C SER A 84 -6.28 -1.04 -14.22
N VAL A 85 -6.56 -1.42 -12.99
CA VAL A 85 -7.59 -2.37 -12.60
C VAL A 85 -8.40 -1.82 -11.44
N GLN A 86 -9.66 -2.21 -11.36
CA GLN A 86 -10.57 -1.84 -10.30
C GLN A 86 -11.10 -3.12 -9.67
N ILE A 87 -11.04 -3.20 -8.35
CA ILE A 87 -11.47 -4.38 -7.58
C ILE A 87 -12.42 -3.96 -6.47
N SER A 88 -13.36 -4.84 -6.10
CA SER A 88 -14.30 -4.59 -5.02
C SER A 88 -14.06 -5.59 -3.89
N ILE A 89 -13.63 -5.11 -2.73
CA ILE A 89 -13.40 -5.92 -1.53
C ILE A 89 -14.20 -5.30 -0.38
N LYS A 90 -15.04 -6.10 0.29
CA LYS A 90 -15.88 -5.65 1.42
C LYS A 90 -16.64 -4.35 1.12
N ASP A 91 -17.34 -4.34 0.00
CA ASP A 91 -18.15 -3.22 -0.49
C ASP A 91 -17.37 -1.93 -0.76
N LYS A 92 -16.04 -2.01 -0.80
CA LYS A 92 -15.17 -0.91 -1.18
C LYS A 92 -14.53 -1.22 -2.52
N THR A 93 -14.69 -0.28 -3.43
CA THR A 93 -14.02 -0.33 -4.73
C THR A 93 -12.67 0.36 -4.61
N ILE A 94 -11.62 -0.31 -5.06
CA ILE A 94 -10.24 0.12 -4.97
C ILE A 94 -9.68 0.12 -6.39
N ASP A 95 -9.14 1.26 -6.81
CA ASP A 95 -8.41 1.40 -8.06
C ASP A 95 -6.93 1.12 -7.81
N GLY A 96 -6.30 0.43 -8.74
CA GLY A 96 -4.89 0.10 -8.68
C GLY A 96 -4.30 -0.18 -10.05
N THR A 97 -3.04 -0.58 -10.05
CA THR A 97 -2.29 -0.90 -11.27
C THR A 97 -1.57 -2.22 -11.09
N CYS A 98 -1.56 -3.05 -12.12
CA CYS A 98 -0.85 -4.32 -12.08
C CYS A 98 0.66 -4.12 -12.22
N GLU A 99 1.43 -4.68 -11.29
CA GLU A 99 2.89 -4.69 -11.31
C GLU A 99 3.44 -6.11 -11.39
N LEU A 100 4.59 -6.28 -12.04
CA LEU A 100 5.30 -7.55 -12.08
C LEU A 100 6.26 -7.62 -10.88
N ARG A 101 6.11 -8.66 -10.05
CA ARG A 101 7.02 -8.92 -8.92
C ARG A 101 7.58 -10.32 -9.03
N PHE A 102 8.88 -10.44 -8.78
CA PHE A 102 9.51 -11.74 -8.61
C PHE A 102 9.08 -12.35 -7.27
N LYS A 103 8.41 -13.50 -7.33
CA LYS A 103 8.17 -14.35 -6.16
C LYS A 103 9.05 -15.59 -6.32
N PRO A 104 10.09 -15.77 -5.49
CA PRO A 104 10.89 -16.97 -5.56
C PRO A 104 10.00 -18.20 -5.30
N ASN A 105 10.25 -19.27 -6.05
CA ASN A 105 9.71 -20.57 -5.68
C ASN A 105 10.28 -20.91 -4.31
N GLN A 106 9.40 -21.14 -3.34
CA GLN A 106 9.79 -21.68 -2.04
C GLN A 106 9.89 -23.19 -2.17
N ASP A 107 10.74 -23.65 -3.09
CA ASP A 107 11.28 -24.98 -2.96
C ASP A 107 12.10 -24.97 -1.65
N ASN A 108 12.18 -26.09 -0.95
CA ASN A 108 12.65 -26.20 0.45
C ASN A 108 14.12 -25.77 0.70
N GLU A 109 14.72 -25.11 -0.29
CA GLU A 109 16.06 -24.54 -0.34
C GLU A 109 16.08 -23.08 0.10
N ARG A 110 15.23 -22.64 1.04
CA ARG A 110 15.60 -21.46 1.83
C ARG A 110 16.95 -21.81 2.45
N PRO A 111 18.05 -21.11 2.13
CA PRO A 111 19.27 -21.29 2.89
C PRO A 111 18.86 -21.03 4.33
N MET A 112 18.95 -22.06 5.17
CA MET A 112 18.86 -21.90 6.62
C MET A 112 19.82 -20.76 6.92
N ALA A 113 19.30 -19.65 7.45
CA ALA A 113 20.18 -18.57 7.88
C ALA A 113 21.25 -19.24 8.75
N PRO A 114 22.55 -19.03 8.47
CA PRO A 114 23.60 -19.71 9.20
C PRO A 114 23.35 -19.49 10.70
N PRO A 115 23.52 -20.54 11.54
CA PRO A 115 23.39 -20.35 12.97
C PRO A 115 24.30 -19.19 13.37
N ALA A 116 23.75 -18.25 14.15
CA ALA A 116 24.53 -17.13 14.65
C ALA A 116 25.79 -17.66 15.36
N PRO A 117 26.96 -17.01 15.19
CA PRO A 117 28.21 -17.46 15.79
C PRO A 117 28.13 -17.56 17.32
#